data_AF-A0A6N2KA78-F1
#
_entry.id   AF-A0A6N2KA78-F1
#
_cell.length_a   1.000
_cell.length_b   1.000
_cell.length_c   1.000
_cell.angle_alpha   90.00
_cell.angle_beta   90.00
_cell.angle_gamma   90.00
#
_symmetry.space_group_name_H-M   'P 1'
#
loop_
_entity.id
_entity.type
_entity.pdbx_description
1 polymer ?
#
loop_
_entity_poly.entity_id
_entity_poly.type
_entity_poly.pdbx_seq_one_letter_code
_entity_poly.pdbx_strand_id
1 'polypeptide(L)'
;MTGQCEKAVKVVKEGGSVVALTGAVTPPGFRFVVTSNGDTLKTLNPYLESGKIKPVVDPKGPFTFSQVAEAFSYLETNRATGKVIIHPIP
;
A
#
# COMPACT_ATOMS: atom_id res chain seq x y z
N MET A 1 -10.26 2.78 -0.55
CA MET A 1 -10.01 2.34 0.84
C MET A 1 -9.74 3.59 1.66
N THR A 2 -10.57 3.92 2.64
CA THR A 2 -10.37 5.09 3.50
C THR A 2 -9.65 4.69 4.77
N GLY A 3 -8.66 5.50 5.18
CA GLY A 3 -8.04 5.36 6.50
C GLY A 3 -9.09 5.54 7.59
N GLN A 4 -9.07 4.68 8.61
CA GLN A 4 -10.05 4.69 9.71
C GLN A 4 -9.46 5.32 10.99
N CYS A 5 -8.87 6.51 10.86
CA CYS A 5 -8.13 7.16 11.96
C CYS A 5 -9.01 7.36 13.21
N GLU A 6 -10.25 7.81 13.04
CA GLU A 6 -11.21 8.02 14.14
C GLU A 6 -11.48 6.75 14.96
N LYS A 7 -11.51 5.58 14.32
CA LYS A 7 -11.67 4.29 15.02
C LYS A 7 -10.36 3.86 15.65
N ALA A 8 -9.23 4.05 14.95
CA ALA A 8 -7.91 3.65 15.42
C ALA A 8 -7.52 4.36 16.74
N VAL A 9 -7.81 5.65 16.88
CA VAL A 9 -7.49 6.40 18.12
C VAL A 9 -8.30 5.94 19.33
N LYS A 10 -9.45 5.30 19.14
CA LYS A 10 -10.29 4.80 20.25
C LYS A 10 -9.78 3.47 20.81
N VAL A 11 -8.94 2.75 20.07
CA VAL A 11 -8.45 1.40 20.42
C VAL A 11 -6.94 1.33 20.63
N VAL A 12 -6.22 2.43 20.40
CA VAL A 12 -4.78 2.51 20.65
C VAL A 12 -4.51 2.38 22.16
N LYS A 13 -3.50 1.60 22.52
CA LYS A 13 -3.06 1.47 23.92
C LYS A 13 -2.40 2.76 24.38
N GLU A 14 -2.36 2.96 25.70
CA GLU A 14 -1.55 4.02 26.31
C GLU A 14 -0.09 3.94 25.83
N GLY A 15 0.49 5.09 25.45
CA GLY A 15 1.82 5.19 24.84
C GLY A 15 1.90 4.74 23.36
N GLY A 16 0.83 4.21 22.78
CA GLY A 16 0.78 3.82 21.37
C GLY A 16 0.64 5.01 20.41
N SER A 17 0.83 4.76 19.11
CA SER A 17 0.73 5.77 18.05
C SER A 17 -0.27 5.38 16.97
N VAL A 18 -1.00 6.36 16.44
CA VAL A 18 -1.87 6.20 15.27
C VAL A 18 -1.28 7.00 14.12
N VAL A 19 -0.92 6.32 13.03
CA VAL A 19 -0.33 6.91 11.83
C VAL A 19 -1.25 6.70 10.65
N ALA A 20 -1.59 7.77 9.92
CA ALA A 20 -2.42 7.70 8.73
C ALA A 20 -1.63 8.11 7.48
N LEU A 21 -1.78 7.37 6.38
CA LEU A 21 -1.17 7.71 5.08
C LEU A 21 -2.11 8.55 4.20
N THR A 22 -3.42 8.35 4.36
CA THR A 22 -4.46 9.05 3.60
C THR A 22 -5.71 9.29 4.47
N GLY A 23 -6.58 10.20 4.04
CA GLY A 23 -7.82 10.55 4.75
C GLY A 23 -7.68 11.53 5.93
N ALA A 24 -8.81 11.84 6.56
CA ALA A 24 -8.84 12.73 7.72
C ALA A 24 -8.09 12.12 8.93
N VAL A 25 -7.50 12.99 9.75
CA VAL A 25 -6.75 12.59 10.94
C VAL A 25 -7.46 13.11 12.19
N THR A 26 -7.60 12.23 13.18
CA THR A 26 -8.14 12.56 14.50
C THR A 26 -6.98 12.55 15.50
N PRO A 27 -6.77 13.60 16.31
CA PRO A 27 -5.80 13.57 17.40
C PRO A 27 -6.08 12.42 18.38
N PRO A 28 -5.04 11.76 18.94
CA PRO A 28 -3.61 12.09 18.83
C PRO A 28 -2.91 11.54 17.57
N GLY A 29 -3.66 11.05 16.58
CA GLY A 29 -3.07 10.57 15.33
C GLY A 29 -2.43 11.68 14.50
N PHE A 30 -1.53 11.31 13.59
CA PHE A 30 -0.89 12.22 12.64
C PHE A 30 -0.79 11.62 11.24
N ARG A 31 -0.64 12.50 10.23
CA ARG A 31 -0.43 12.09 8.84
C ARG A 31 1.05 11.93 8.56
N PHE A 32 1.41 10.83 7.91
CA PHE A 32 2.74 10.62 7.37
C PHE A 32 2.66 10.50 5.84
N VAL A 33 3.54 11.23 5.15
CA VAL A 33 3.71 11.12 3.70
C VAL A 33 5.01 10.39 3.44
N VAL A 34 4.94 9.25 2.77
CA VAL A 34 6.11 8.41 2.50
C VAL A 34 7.02 9.10 1.48
N THR A 35 8.30 9.21 1.79
CA THR A 35 9.34 9.62 0.84
C THR A 35 9.99 8.37 0.24
N SER A 36 10.15 8.32 -1.08
CA SER A 36 10.86 7.23 -1.74
C SER A 36 12.35 7.25 -1.35
N ASN A 37 12.87 6.12 -0.88
CA ASN A 37 14.27 5.97 -0.48
C ASN A 37 14.79 4.58 -0.86
N GLY A 38 15.84 4.52 -1.69
CA GLY A 38 16.49 3.27 -2.10
C GLY A 38 17.15 2.52 -0.95
N ASP A 39 17.61 3.19 0.10
CA ASP A 39 18.24 2.53 1.25
C ASP A 39 17.22 1.72 2.08
N THR A 40 15.95 2.11 2.06
CA THR A 40 14.86 1.31 2.61
C THR A 40 14.73 -0.02 1.86
N LEU A 41 14.87 -0.02 0.53
CA LEU A 41 14.85 -1.26 -0.27
C LEU A 41 16.06 -2.14 0.03
N LYS A 42 17.26 -1.55 0.18
CA LYS A 42 18.47 -2.30 0.58
C LYS A 42 18.27 -2.99 1.93
N THR A 43 17.65 -2.30 2.89
CA THR A 43 17.32 -2.86 4.21
C THR A 43 16.34 -4.03 4.12
N LEU A 44 15.38 -3.97 3.18
CA LEU A 44 14.39 -5.03 2.98
C LEU A 44 14.94 -6.23 2.18
N ASN A 45 16.02 -6.06 1.41
CA ASN A 45 16.53 -7.05 0.48
C ASN A 45 16.74 -8.46 1.08
N PRO A 46 17.37 -8.64 2.26
CA PRO A 46 17.56 -9.98 2.83
C PRO A 46 16.25 -10.73 3.13
N TYR A 47 15.17 -9.98 3.42
CA TYR A 47 13.85 -10.55 3.69
C TYR A 47 13.09 -10.93 2.42
N LEU A 48 13.33 -10.19 1.33
CA LEU A 48 12.81 -10.49 0.01
C LEU A 48 13.49 -11.76 -0.55
N GLU A 49 14.83 -11.83 -0.50
CA GLU A 49 15.61 -12.98 -0.96
C GLU A 49 15.32 -14.26 -0.16
N SER A 50 15.16 -14.14 1.16
CA SER A 50 14.77 -15.28 2.00
C SER A 50 13.28 -15.65 1.88
N GLY A 51 12.49 -14.89 1.13
CA GLY A 51 11.04 -15.12 0.98
C GLY A 51 10.22 -14.89 2.25
N LYS A 52 10.79 -14.27 3.29
CA LYS A 52 10.06 -13.87 4.51
C LYS A 52 9.08 -12.74 4.22
N ILE A 53 9.44 -11.85 3.30
CA ILE A 53 8.54 -10.86 2.72
C ILE A 53 8.32 -11.25 1.27
N LYS A 54 7.05 -11.38 0.87
CA LYS A 54 6.66 -11.73 -0.50
C LYS A 54 5.78 -10.62 -1.09
N PRO A 55 5.97 -10.28 -2.39
CA PRO A 55 5.02 -9.41 -3.07
C PRO A 55 3.66 -10.10 -3.16
N VAL A 56 2.59 -9.34 -2.97
CA VAL A 56 1.21 -9.79 -3.23
C VAL A 56 0.76 -9.10 -4.51
N VAL A 57 0.61 -9.89 -5.56
CA VAL A 57 0.09 -9.43 -6.86
C VAL A 57 -1.41 -9.72 -6.90
N ASP A 58 -2.16 -8.77 -7.44
CA ASP A 58 -3.59 -8.94 -7.63
C ASP A 58 -3.88 -10.09 -8.61
N PRO A 59 -4.80 -11.01 -8.28
CA PRO A 59 -5.10 -12.17 -9.12
C PRO A 59 -5.72 -11.83 -10.48
N LYS A 60 -6.19 -10.60 -10.70
CA LYS A 60 -6.65 -10.13 -12.01
C LYS A 60 -5.53 -9.72 -12.96
N GLY A 61 -4.30 -9.62 -12.47
CA GLY A 61 -3.12 -9.26 -13.28
C GLY A 61 -2.27 -10.47 -13.70
N PRO A 62 -1.22 -10.23 -14.51
CA PRO A 62 -0.80 -8.94 -15.05
C PRO A 62 -1.71 -8.47 -16.20
N PHE A 63 -1.88 -7.15 -16.31
CA PHE A 63 -2.51 -6.51 -17.47
C PHE A 63 -1.42 -6.22 -18.51
N THR A 64 -1.72 -6.36 -19.81
CA THR A 64 -0.77 -5.96 -20.86
C THR A 64 -0.69 -4.44 -20.95
N PHE A 65 0.36 -3.90 -21.61
CA PHE A 65 0.49 -2.46 -21.79
C PHE A 65 -0.68 -1.80 -22.54
N SER A 66 -1.36 -2.52 -23.44
CA SER A 66 -2.56 -2.02 -24.12
C SER A 66 -3.77 -1.90 -23.19
N GLN A 67 -3.73 -2.50 -22.00
CA GLN A 67 -4.83 -2.57 -21.03
C GLN A 67 -4.65 -1.61 -19.84
N VAL A 68 -3.81 -0.58 -19.96
CA VAL A 68 -3.53 0.35 -18.85
C VAL A 68 -4.80 1.06 -18.36
N ALA A 69 -5.70 1.47 -19.26
CA ALA A 69 -6.94 2.14 -18.90
C ALA A 69 -7.87 1.23 -18.07
N GLU A 70 -7.96 -0.04 -18.45
CA GLU A 70 -8.72 -1.07 -17.75
C GLU A 70 -8.11 -1.39 -16.38
N ALA A 71 -6.78 -1.44 -16.30
CA ALA A 71 -6.06 -1.64 -15.04
C ALA A 71 -6.33 -0.51 -14.04
N PHE A 72 -6.34 0.76 -14.50
CA PHE A 72 -6.72 1.91 -13.67
C PHE A 72 -8.20 1.86 -13.27
N SER A 73 -9.09 1.57 -14.22
CA SER A 73 -10.53 1.40 -13.94
C SER A 73 -10.78 0.32 -12.87
N TYR A 74 -10.02 -0.78 -12.92
CA TYR A 74 -10.07 -1.81 -11.88
C TYR A 74 -9.54 -1.30 -10.54
N LEU A 75 -8.39 -0.62 -10.52
CA LEU A 75 -7.80 -0.07 -9.30
C LEU A 75 -8.76 0.90 -8.58
N GLU A 76 -9.47 1.75 -9.33
CA GLU A 76 -10.44 2.71 -8.83
C GLU A 76 -11.67 2.05 -8.19
N THR A 77 -11.98 0.80 -8.54
CA THR A 77 -13.05 0.05 -7.87
C THR A 77 -12.74 -0.25 -6.41
N ASN A 78 -11.50 -0.03 -5.96
CA ASN A 78 -11.01 -0.34 -4.61
C ASN A 78 -11.12 -1.83 -4.24
N ARG A 79 -11.21 -2.73 -5.23
CA ARG A 79 -11.29 -4.19 -5.03
C ARG A 79 -9.97 -4.92 -5.26
N ALA A 80 -8.88 -4.19 -5.51
CA ALA A 80 -7.57 -4.79 -5.69
C ALA A 80 -7.06 -5.43 -4.38
N THR A 81 -6.60 -6.67 -4.46
CA THR A 81 -5.91 -7.40 -3.40
C THR A 81 -4.42 -7.47 -3.74
N GLY A 82 -3.62 -6.57 -3.17
CA GLY A 82 -2.20 -6.46 -3.50
C GLY A 82 -1.92 -5.40 -4.57
N LYS A 83 -0.99 -5.68 -5.48
CA LYS A 83 -0.55 -4.76 -6.55
C LYS A 83 -1.14 -5.15 -7.89
N VAL A 84 -1.71 -4.16 -8.59
CA VAL A 84 -2.03 -4.26 -10.02
C VAL A 84 -0.74 -4.05 -10.82
N ILE A 85 -0.39 -5.00 -11.68
CA ILE A 85 0.87 -5.02 -12.44
C ILE A 85 0.59 -4.88 -13.93
N ILE A 86 1.36 -4.02 -14.61
CA ILE A 86 1.39 -3.91 -16.08
C ILE A 86 2.63 -4.64 -16.59
N HIS A 87 2.44 -5.69 -17.40
CA HIS A 87 3.52 -6.46 -17.99
C HIS A 87 3.01 -7.32 -19.18
N PRO A 88 3.79 -7.48 -20.27
CA PRO A 88 5.03 -6.75 -20.58
C PRO A 88 4.76 -5.29 -20.98
N ILE A 89 5.80 -4.45 -20.83
CA ILE A 89 5.85 -3.06 -21.31
C ILE A 89 6.71 -3.07 -22.58
N PRO A 90 6.32 -2.37 -23.67
CA PRO A 90 7.12 -2.24 -24.89
C PRO A 90 8.51 -1.66 -24.67
#